data_AF-A0A0W1AJV5-F1
#
_entry.id   AF-A0A0W1AJV5-F1
#
_cell.length_a   1.000
_cell.length_b   1.000
_cell.length_c   1.000
_cell.angle_alpha   90.00
_cell.angle_beta   90.00
_cell.angle_gamma   90.00
#
_symmetry.space_group_name_H-M   'P 1'
#
loop_
_entity.id
_entity.type
_entity.pdbx_description
1 polymer ?
#
loop_
_entity_poly.entity_id
_entity_poly.type
_entity_poly.pdbx_seq_one_letter_code
_entity_poly.pdbx_strand_id
1 'polypeptide(L)'
;MIEQLTEELAKKPITSILSNEDWFFYKTQWAQLDPSNRSKFISVLAAHSGILPSQIEQAFDNHDDKGTLQITQEFHAAQKIASQKIISMQQRTCFRSMKLDSLAISRAEWLTLIAKFEQHQRSHMSASLFFRILSIIRNTPYDSSIIALTKSQPSRQAKHSLSREEEPLKKRIVRSFLKDVGPNPLIFEQTEQNDALQAKVEATGARISKLDPATPDKRYPVVVKTPGGRKARPLCTINGQSLFKHLTPESKAPKTGRVALSHDRARKDLGDILPQLAVDKAQEVEFVATLKAIKERSGMPRRQSQVAITKAKASDVFRAYGVEITPTNSRSFHWSHLIAHFLADTHELTTPDCQKEITNLVPSTDAANYNTLEAIELFIRNKLINEDTDEIRINVKPEYVDDSHIPNMLVYTLSWVENYGKKHEQVFYINPQSYERITKKMHSTIDVLRENNQTDEPDDWPSENDFTI
;
A
#
# COMPACT_ATOMS: atom_id res chain seq x y z
N MET A 1 -23.11 -17.99 33.00
CA MET A 1 -21.99 -18.93 32.79
C MET A 1 -20.94 -18.37 31.83
N ILE A 2 -21.25 -18.13 30.54
CA ILE A 2 -20.25 -17.61 29.57
C ILE A 2 -19.65 -16.25 29.96
N GLU A 3 -20.46 -15.33 30.50
CA GLU A 3 -19.98 -14.02 30.96
C GLU A 3 -18.97 -14.15 32.11
N GLN A 4 -19.20 -15.05 33.05
CA GLN A 4 -18.29 -15.32 34.17
C GLN A 4 -16.97 -15.92 33.69
N LEU A 5 -17.02 -16.90 32.78
CA LEU A 5 -15.82 -17.50 32.19
C LEU A 5 -15.02 -16.49 31.37
N THR A 6 -15.72 -15.60 30.64
CA THR A 6 -15.10 -14.51 29.88
C THR A 6 -14.43 -13.50 30.80
N GLU A 7 -15.10 -13.12 31.88
CA GLU A 7 -14.58 -12.19 32.88
C GLU A 7 -13.36 -12.78 33.61
N GLU A 8 -13.40 -14.07 33.94
CA GLU A 8 -12.26 -14.79 34.54
C GLU A 8 -11.03 -14.76 33.62
N LEU A 9 -11.19 -15.14 32.35
CA LEU A 9 -10.10 -15.13 31.36
C LEU A 9 -9.58 -13.71 31.07
N ALA A 10 -10.44 -12.70 31.14
CA ALA A 10 -10.05 -11.30 30.97
C ALA A 10 -9.27 -10.75 32.18
N LYS A 11 -9.52 -11.27 33.39
CA LYS A 11 -8.79 -10.90 34.61
C LYS A 11 -7.42 -11.58 34.72
N LYS A 12 -7.24 -12.76 34.11
CA LYS A 12 -5.96 -13.46 34.10
C LYS A 12 -4.91 -12.65 33.31
N PRO A 13 -3.66 -12.50 33.80
CA PRO A 13 -2.61 -11.80 33.07
C PRO A 13 -2.41 -12.38 31.67
N ILE A 14 -2.16 -11.55 30.67
CA ILE A 14 -1.97 -12.00 29.28
C ILE A 14 -0.75 -12.92 29.06
N THR A 15 0.15 -12.99 30.05
CA THR A 15 1.30 -13.89 30.11
C THR A 15 1.03 -15.14 30.93
N SER A 16 -0.14 -15.29 31.55
CA SER A 16 -0.50 -16.51 32.30
C SER A 16 -0.75 -17.67 31.34
N ILE A 17 -0.24 -18.84 31.69
CA ILE A 17 -0.40 -20.05 30.90
C ILE A 17 -1.53 -20.85 31.52
N LEU A 18 -2.49 -21.27 30.70
CA LEU A 18 -3.54 -22.19 31.15
C LEU A 18 -2.95 -23.57 31.42
N SER A 19 -3.20 -24.11 32.61
CA SER A 19 -2.76 -25.47 32.96
C SER A 19 -3.58 -26.52 32.20
N ASN A 20 -3.17 -27.79 32.28
CA ASN A 20 -3.96 -28.87 31.69
C ASN A 20 -5.35 -28.94 32.35
N GLU A 21 -5.42 -28.74 33.67
CA GLU A 21 -6.67 -28.71 34.43
C GLU A 21 -7.58 -27.56 33.97
N ASP A 22 -7.03 -26.37 33.71
CA ASP A 22 -7.78 -25.24 33.13
C ASP A 22 -8.41 -25.65 31.77
N TRP A 23 -7.62 -26.27 30.88
CA TRP A 23 -8.11 -26.70 29.57
C TRP A 23 -9.20 -27.77 29.67
N PHE A 24 -9.04 -28.75 30.55
CA PHE A 24 -10.07 -29.77 30.79
C PHE A 24 -11.35 -29.12 31.34
N PHE A 25 -11.22 -28.22 32.32
CA PHE A 25 -12.35 -27.49 32.86
C PHE A 25 -13.08 -26.71 31.76
N TYR A 26 -12.37 -25.92 30.95
CA TYR A 26 -12.98 -25.13 29.88
C TYR A 26 -13.61 -26.00 28.79
N LYS A 27 -13.04 -27.18 28.46
CA LYS A 27 -13.66 -28.16 27.55
C LYS A 27 -15.00 -28.63 28.10
N THR A 28 -15.06 -29.00 29.39
CA THR A 28 -16.31 -29.42 30.05
C THR A 28 -17.35 -28.31 30.04
N GLN A 29 -16.96 -27.06 30.32
CA GLN A 29 -17.86 -25.92 30.27
C GLN A 29 -18.37 -25.64 28.86
N TRP A 30 -17.49 -25.72 27.85
CA TRP A 30 -17.84 -25.51 26.45
C TRP A 30 -18.87 -26.53 25.94
N ALA A 31 -18.76 -27.79 26.35
CA ALA A 31 -19.72 -28.83 25.98
C ALA A 31 -21.16 -28.53 26.46
N GLN A 32 -21.30 -27.80 27.58
CA GLN A 32 -22.58 -27.40 28.16
C GLN A 32 -23.16 -26.12 27.53
N LEU A 33 -22.37 -25.38 26.74
CA LEU A 33 -22.84 -24.19 26.05
C LEU A 33 -23.63 -24.54 24.78
N ASP A 34 -24.63 -23.71 24.48
CA ASP A 34 -25.35 -23.68 23.22
C ASP A 34 -24.46 -23.15 22.07
N PRO A 35 -24.73 -23.54 20.80
CA PRO A 35 -23.80 -23.34 19.68
C PRO A 35 -23.34 -21.89 19.46
N SER A 36 -24.24 -20.92 19.66
CA SER A 36 -23.92 -19.49 19.51
C SER A 36 -22.92 -18.99 20.56
N ASN A 37 -22.97 -19.57 21.76
CA ASN A 37 -22.10 -19.25 22.88
C ASN A 37 -20.76 -20.00 22.82
N ARG A 38 -20.74 -21.20 22.22
CA ARG A 38 -19.50 -21.96 21.95
C ARG A 38 -18.50 -21.14 21.14
N SER A 39 -18.91 -20.56 20.01
CA SER A 39 -18.02 -19.77 19.14
C SER A 39 -17.47 -18.53 19.86
N LYS A 40 -18.31 -17.84 20.64
CA LYS A 40 -17.87 -16.70 21.46
C LYS A 40 -16.85 -17.13 22.51
N PHE A 41 -17.09 -18.24 23.22
CA PHE A 41 -16.19 -18.74 24.24
C PHE A 41 -14.83 -19.16 23.64
N ILE A 42 -14.83 -19.87 22.51
CA ILE A 42 -13.61 -20.21 21.76
C ILE A 42 -12.85 -18.96 21.36
N SER A 43 -13.52 -17.92 20.87
CA SER A 43 -12.87 -16.67 20.49
C SER A 43 -12.16 -15.99 21.66
N VAL A 44 -12.78 -15.99 22.85
CA VAL A 44 -12.16 -15.46 24.08
C VAL A 44 -10.96 -16.32 24.50
N LEU A 45 -11.12 -17.64 24.47
CA LEU A 45 -10.06 -18.58 24.84
C LEU A 45 -8.87 -18.51 23.88
N ALA A 46 -9.12 -18.35 22.58
CA ALA A 46 -8.13 -18.08 21.55
C ALA A 46 -7.42 -16.73 21.79
N ALA A 47 -8.15 -15.68 22.13
CA ALA A 47 -7.57 -14.37 22.43
C ALA A 47 -6.64 -14.40 23.66
N HIS A 48 -7.01 -15.17 24.70
CA HIS A 48 -6.19 -15.36 25.90
C HIS A 48 -5.01 -16.29 25.66
N SER A 49 -5.22 -17.45 25.04
CA SER A 49 -4.19 -18.49 24.84
C SER A 49 -3.24 -18.21 23.66
N GLY A 50 -3.67 -17.43 22.68
CA GLY A 50 -2.95 -17.23 21.42
C GLY A 50 -3.02 -18.43 20.46
N ILE A 51 -3.84 -19.45 20.76
CA ILE A 51 -4.09 -20.61 19.91
C ILE A 51 -5.22 -20.29 18.92
N LEU A 52 -5.15 -20.82 17.71
CA LEU A 52 -6.18 -20.55 16.69
C LEU A 52 -7.52 -21.17 17.11
N PRO A 53 -8.66 -20.46 16.91
CA PRO A 53 -10.00 -20.96 17.23
C PRO A 53 -10.26 -22.38 16.71
N SER A 54 -9.88 -22.66 15.45
CA SER A 54 -10.07 -23.96 14.81
C SER A 54 -9.31 -25.10 15.50
N GLN A 55 -8.12 -24.82 16.05
CA GLN A 55 -7.34 -25.81 16.78
C GLN A 55 -7.98 -26.12 18.14
N ILE A 56 -8.52 -25.10 18.80
CA ILE A 56 -9.24 -25.28 20.07
C ILE A 56 -10.54 -26.06 19.84
N GLU A 57 -11.29 -25.73 18.78
CA GLU A 57 -12.51 -26.45 18.40
C GLU A 57 -12.21 -27.94 18.14
N GLN A 58 -11.20 -28.24 17.32
CA GLN A 58 -10.76 -29.62 17.07
C GLN A 58 -10.36 -30.35 18.38
N ALA A 59 -9.66 -29.67 19.28
CA ALA A 59 -9.26 -30.25 20.56
C ALA A 59 -10.46 -30.53 21.48
N PHE A 60 -11.49 -29.68 21.43
CA PHE A 60 -12.68 -29.79 22.27
C PHE A 60 -13.68 -30.81 21.72
N ASP A 61 -13.75 -30.98 20.40
CA ASP A 61 -14.54 -32.00 19.72
C ASP A 61 -13.97 -33.42 19.86
N ASN A 62 -12.67 -33.57 20.12
CA ASN A 62 -12.05 -34.87 20.36
C ASN A 62 -12.58 -35.52 21.66
N HIS A 63 -13.27 -36.66 21.54
CA HIS A 63 -13.83 -37.40 22.69
C HIS A 63 -12.83 -38.30 23.43
N ASP A 64 -11.60 -38.44 22.94
CA ASP A 64 -10.54 -39.20 23.62
C ASP A 64 -9.73 -38.33 24.58
N ASP A 65 -9.72 -38.71 25.86
CA ASP A 65 -8.99 -38.01 26.92
C ASP A 65 -7.47 -38.08 26.72
N LYS A 66 -6.94 -39.15 26.11
CA LYS A 66 -5.50 -39.26 25.81
C LYS A 66 -5.08 -38.31 24.69
N GLY A 67 -5.83 -38.27 23.59
CA GLY A 67 -5.61 -37.29 22.51
C GLY A 67 -5.76 -35.84 22.99
N THR A 68 -6.71 -35.58 23.89
CA THR A 68 -6.89 -34.24 24.51
C THR A 68 -5.67 -33.84 25.36
N LEU A 69 -5.10 -34.79 26.12
CA LEU A 69 -3.91 -34.50 26.95
C LEU A 69 -2.68 -34.13 26.08
N GLN A 70 -2.47 -34.81 24.96
CA GLN A 70 -1.36 -34.48 24.06
C GLN A 70 -1.52 -33.08 23.44
N ILE A 71 -2.72 -32.76 22.95
CA ILE A 71 -3.00 -31.45 22.35
C ILE A 71 -2.87 -30.32 23.38
N THR A 72 -3.33 -30.54 24.62
CA THR A 72 -3.21 -29.53 25.69
C THR A 72 -1.74 -29.30 26.12
N GLN A 73 -0.89 -30.32 26.07
CA GLN A 73 0.56 -30.14 26.26
C GLN A 73 1.19 -29.28 25.15
N GLU A 74 0.79 -29.49 23.89
CA GLU A 74 1.22 -28.65 22.76
C GLU A 74 0.75 -27.20 22.93
N PHE A 75 -0.50 -26.99 23.36
CA PHE A 75 -1.02 -25.66 23.68
C PHE A 75 -0.26 -24.99 24.82
N HIS A 76 0.11 -25.74 25.85
CA HIS A 76 0.92 -25.23 26.96
C HIS A 76 2.32 -24.82 26.48
N ALA A 77 2.98 -25.64 25.66
CA ALA A 77 4.28 -25.30 25.07
C ALA A 77 4.21 -24.05 24.19
N ALA A 78 3.20 -23.95 23.33
CA ALA A 78 2.96 -22.78 22.48
C ALA A 78 2.71 -21.51 23.31
N GLN A 79 1.89 -21.59 24.37
CA GLN A 79 1.66 -20.47 25.29
C GLN A 79 2.91 -20.01 26.02
N LYS A 80 3.81 -20.94 26.39
CA LYS A 80 5.10 -20.61 27.02
C LYS A 80 5.99 -19.81 26.07
N ILE A 81 6.13 -20.28 24.83
CA ILE A 81 6.89 -19.58 23.77
C ILE A 81 6.26 -18.19 23.51
N ALA A 82 4.94 -18.13 23.36
CA ALA A 82 4.21 -16.87 23.17
C ALA A 82 4.46 -15.88 24.31
N SER A 83 4.36 -16.33 25.56
CA SER A 83 4.58 -15.48 26.73
C SER A 83 6.02 -14.96 26.80
N GLN A 84 7.00 -15.79 26.47
CA GLN A 84 8.40 -15.36 26.38
C GLN A 84 8.61 -14.29 25.31
N LYS A 85 8.01 -14.46 24.11
CA LYS A 85 8.05 -13.46 23.04
C LYS A 85 7.43 -12.13 23.48
N ILE A 86 6.29 -12.18 24.17
CA ILE A 86 5.59 -10.99 24.68
C ILE A 86 6.45 -10.27 25.71
N ILE A 87 7.00 -10.99 26.70
CA ILE A 87 7.86 -10.41 27.73
C ILE A 87 9.09 -9.75 27.10
N SER A 88 9.75 -10.43 26.17
CA SER A 88 10.90 -9.87 25.43
C SER A 88 10.54 -8.60 24.66
N MET A 89 9.38 -8.58 24.00
CA MET A 89 8.89 -7.39 23.30
C MET A 89 8.63 -6.24 24.28
N GLN A 90 7.95 -6.50 25.40
CA GLN A 90 7.63 -5.50 26.44
C GLN A 90 8.86 -4.91 27.13
N GLN A 91 9.99 -5.61 27.15
CA GLN A 91 11.26 -5.10 27.71
C GLN A 91 11.95 -4.04 26.84
N ARG A 92 11.48 -3.81 25.60
CA ARG A 92 12.05 -2.80 24.70
C ARG A 92 11.86 -1.39 25.25
N THR A 93 12.78 -0.49 24.90
CA THR A 93 12.88 0.88 25.44
C THR A 93 11.61 1.71 25.26
N CYS A 94 10.88 1.54 24.15
CA CYS A 94 9.66 2.28 23.88
C CYS A 94 8.53 2.02 24.89
N PHE A 95 8.50 0.84 25.52
CA PHE A 95 7.43 0.47 26.45
C PHE A 95 7.69 0.90 27.90
N ARG A 96 8.94 1.26 28.25
CA ARG A 96 9.32 1.61 29.64
C ARG A 96 8.50 2.74 30.24
N SER A 97 7.96 3.64 29.41
CA SER A 97 7.17 4.81 29.84
C SER A 97 5.67 4.67 29.57
N MET A 98 5.23 3.55 28.96
CA MET A 98 3.84 3.35 28.57
C MET A 98 3.07 2.54 29.62
N LYS A 99 1.86 3.00 29.97
CA LYS A 99 0.94 2.24 30.81
C LYS A 99 0.13 1.24 29.97
N LEU A 100 0.78 0.14 29.58
CA LEU A 100 0.22 -0.85 28.67
C LEU A 100 -1.09 -1.49 29.18
N ASP A 101 -1.26 -1.61 30.50
CA ASP A 101 -2.46 -2.20 31.11
C ASP A 101 -3.76 -1.50 30.68
N SER A 102 -3.69 -0.18 30.50
CA SER A 102 -4.85 0.63 30.05
C SER A 102 -5.32 0.32 28.64
N LEU A 103 -4.47 -0.30 27.82
CA LEU A 103 -4.80 -0.67 26.45
C LEU A 103 -5.52 -2.02 26.39
N ALA A 104 -5.50 -2.84 27.44
CA ALA A 104 -6.11 -4.18 27.46
C ALA A 104 -5.75 -5.02 26.21
N ILE A 105 -4.46 -5.14 25.89
CA ILE A 105 -3.99 -5.84 24.68
C ILE A 105 -3.96 -7.35 24.93
N SER A 106 -4.74 -8.12 24.17
CA SER A 106 -4.79 -9.58 24.32
C SER A 106 -3.51 -10.27 23.86
N ARG A 107 -3.31 -11.54 24.25
CA ARG A 107 -2.15 -12.33 23.79
C ARG A 107 -2.13 -12.45 22.26
N ALA A 108 -3.27 -12.73 21.65
CA ALA A 108 -3.40 -12.81 20.19
C ALA A 108 -3.03 -11.48 19.50
N GLU A 109 -3.46 -10.34 20.06
CA GLU A 109 -3.07 -9.03 19.54
C GLU A 109 -1.57 -8.80 19.67
N TRP A 110 -0.96 -9.14 20.81
CA TRP A 110 0.48 -9.05 20.99
C TRP A 110 1.27 -9.90 20.00
N LEU A 111 0.86 -11.15 19.79
CA LEU A 111 1.53 -12.04 18.84
C LEU A 111 1.42 -11.52 17.41
N THR A 112 0.25 -10.98 17.04
CA THR A 112 0.04 -10.34 15.74
C THR A 112 0.93 -9.11 15.58
N LEU A 113 1.07 -8.31 16.65
CA LEU A 113 1.94 -7.14 16.66
C LEU A 113 3.41 -7.51 16.52
N ILE A 114 3.86 -8.56 17.23
CA ILE A 114 5.23 -9.07 17.15
C ILE A 114 5.51 -9.60 15.74
N ALA A 115 4.62 -10.40 15.17
CA ALA A 115 4.76 -10.94 13.82
C ALA A 115 4.87 -9.81 12.77
N LYS A 116 4.00 -8.80 12.85
CA LYS A 116 4.08 -7.60 11.98
C LYS A 116 5.37 -6.82 12.17
N PHE A 117 5.85 -6.70 13.42
CA PHE A 117 7.11 -6.01 13.69
C PHE A 117 8.33 -6.78 13.14
N GLU A 118 8.35 -8.11 13.28
CA GLU A 118 9.40 -8.98 12.74
C GLU A 118 9.43 -8.93 11.21
N GLN A 119 8.25 -8.92 10.56
CA GLN A 119 8.11 -8.79 9.11
C GLN A 119 8.77 -7.50 8.57
N HIS A 120 8.74 -6.42 9.35
CA HIS A 120 9.38 -5.15 8.98
C HIS A 120 10.90 -5.17 9.07
N GLN A 121 11.51 -6.22 9.64
CA GLN A 121 12.95 -6.33 9.85
C GLN A 121 13.59 -5.11 10.54
N ARG A 122 12.82 -4.41 11.39
CA ARG A 122 13.30 -3.23 12.12
C ARG A 122 14.01 -3.64 13.40
N SER A 123 15.12 -2.99 13.71
CA SER A 123 15.83 -3.18 14.98
C SER A 123 15.06 -2.59 16.16
N HIS A 124 14.35 -1.47 15.95
CA HIS A 124 13.72 -0.69 17.02
C HIS A 124 12.20 -0.51 16.81
N MET A 125 11.43 -0.70 17.88
CA MET A 125 10.01 -0.37 17.94
C MET A 125 9.86 1.06 18.42
N SER A 126 9.22 1.94 17.64
CA SER A 126 8.84 3.29 18.09
C SER A 126 7.42 3.29 18.64
N ALA A 127 7.08 4.26 19.49
CA ALA A 127 5.73 4.45 19.99
C ALA A 127 4.71 4.64 18.84
N SER A 128 5.09 5.42 17.83
CA SER A 128 4.26 5.65 16.64
C SER A 128 3.96 4.35 15.91
N LEU A 129 4.98 3.52 15.66
CA LEU A 129 4.84 2.23 14.99
C LEU A 129 3.94 1.28 15.78
N PHE A 130 4.12 1.22 17.11
CA PHE A 130 3.31 0.41 18.00
C PHE A 130 1.81 0.79 17.93
N PHE A 131 1.46 2.06 18.10
CA PHE A 131 0.05 2.50 18.04
C PHE A 131 -0.55 2.33 16.66
N ARG A 132 0.26 2.52 15.60
CA ARG A 132 -0.17 2.27 14.24
C ARG A 132 -0.56 0.82 14.05
N ILE A 133 0.31 -0.13 14.41
CA ILE A 133 0.03 -1.57 14.30
C ILE A 133 -1.17 -1.96 15.17
N LEU A 134 -1.24 -1.49 16.42
CA LEU A 134 -2.34 -1.81 17.32
C LEU A 134 -3.69 -1.30 16.80
N SER A 135 -3.73 -0.07 16.26
CA SER A 135 -4.95 0.48 15.65
C SER A 135 -5.46 -0.42 14.53
N ILE A 136 -4.54 -1.03 13.76
CA ILE A 136 -4.85 -1.89 12.61
C ILE A 136 -5.44 -3.20 13.08
N ILE A 137 -4.80 -3.86 14.04
CA ILE A 137 -5.30 -5.10 14.66
C ILE A 137 -6.72 -4.89 15.19
N ARG A 138 -6.99 -3.73 15.80
CA ARG A 138 -8.29 -3.40 16.40
C ARG A 138 -9.31 -2.80 15.43
N ASN A 139 -8.90 -2.50 14.21
CA ASN A 139 -9.70 -1.74 13.26
C ASN A 139 -10.26 -0.41 13.82
N THR A 140 -9.45 0.33 14.58
CA THR A 140 -9.84 1.62 15.20
C THR A 140 -8.98 2.79 14.69
N PRO A 141 -9.48 4.05 14.73
CA PRO A 141 -8.67 5.22 14.37
C PRO A 141 -7.41 5.33 15.23
N TYR A 142 -6.30 5.80 14.62
CA TYR A 142 -5.01 5.94 15.30
C TYR A 142 -5.10 6.82 16.56
N ASP A 143 -5.79 7.96 16.43
CA ASP A 143 -5.94 8.92 17.54
C ASP A 143 -6.69 8.31 18.72
N SER A 144 -7.67 7.44 18.48
CA SER A 144 -8.38 6.73 19.56
C SER A 144 -7.46 5.83 20.38
N SER A 145 -6.50 5.17 19.73
CA SER A 145 -5.49 4.33 20.40
C SER A 145 -4.50 5.15 21.25
N ILE A 146 -4.21 6.39 20.85
CA ILE A 146 -3.37 7.32 21.64
C ILE A 146 -4.16 7.95 22.80
N ILE A 147 -5.41 8.32 22.55
CA ILE A 147 -6.30 8.92 23.55
C ILE A 147 -6.49 7.97 24.73
N ALA A 148 -6.54 6.65 24.51
CA ALA A 148 -6.61 5.65 25.58
C ALA A 148 -5.45 5.74 26.62
N LEU A 149 -4.30 6.32 26.25
CA LEU A 149 -3.12 6.46 27.12
C LEU A 149 -2.91 7.85 27.68
N THR A 150 -3.46 8.87 27.02
CA THR A 150 -3.36 10.24 27.51
C THR A 150 -4.52 10.45 28.48
N LYS A 151 -4.22 10.76 29.75
CA LYS A 151 -5.25 11.18 30.73
C LYS A 151 -6.19 12.16 30.04
N SER A 152 -7.50 11.96 30.16
CA SER A 152 -8.52 12.79 29.50
C SER A 152 -8.16 14.26 29.69
N GLN A 153 -7.59 14.89 28.67
CA GLN A 153 -7.54 16.34 28.70
C GLN A 153 -8.98 16.81 28.63
N PRO A 154 -9.39 17.78 29.46
CA PRO A 154 -10.73 18.34 29.37
C PRO A 154 -10.95 18.73 27.92
N SER A 155 -12.06 18.27 27.35
CA SER A 155 -12.40 18.57 25.97
C SER A 155 -12.33 20.09 25.79
N ARG A 156 -11.43 20.56 24.92
CA ARG A 156 -11.58 21.91 24.39
C ARG A 156 -12.95 21.92 23.72
N GLN A 157 -13.86 22.71 24.27
CA GLN A 157 -15.16 22.93 23.65
C GLN A 157 -14.90 23.53 22.27
N ALA A 158 -14.92 22.68 21.24
CA ALA A 158 -15.07 23.14 19.88
C ALA A 158 -16.41 23.88 19.83
N LYS A 159 -16.41 25.11 19.33
CA LYS A 159 -17.63 25.88 19.10
C LYS A 159 -18.66 24.96 18.43
N HIS A 160 -19.86 24.88 19.02
CA HIS A 160 -20.99 24.13 18.50
C HIS A 160 -21.08 24.30 16.98
N SER A 161 -20.71 23.27 16.22
CA SER A 161 -21.16 23.17 14.84
C SER A 161 -22.64 22.83 14.94
N LEU A 162 -23.48 23.73 14.44
CA LEU A 162 -24.91 23.49 14.25
C LEU A 162 -25.08 22.08 13.69
N SER A 163 -25.87 21.27 14.38
CA SER A 163 -26.23 19.90 14.04
C SER A 163 -26.61 19.84 12.57
N ARG A 164 -25.66 19.39 11.75
CA ARG A 164 -25.91 19.07 10.36
C ARG A 164 -26.59 17.70 10.41
N GLU A 165 -27.87 17.65 10.02
CA GLU A 165 -28.55 16.39 9.76
C GLU A 165 -27.60 15.48 8.96
N GLU A 166 -27.48 14.23 9.39
CA GLU A 166 -26.69 13.21 8.69
C GLU A 166 -27.25 13.05 7.28
N GLU A 167 -26.73 13.84 6.34
CA GLU A 167 -26.98 13.64 4.93
C GLU A 167 -26.57 12.18 4.63
N PRO A 168 -27.44 11.39 3.96
CA PRO A 168 -27.08 10.03 3.59
C PRO A 168 -25.75 10.08 2.83
N LEU A 169 -24.82 9.18 3.19
CA LEU A 169 -23.50 9.05 2.58
C LEU A 169 -23.65 9.09 1.05
N LYS A 170 -23.48 10.28 0.46
CA LYS A 170 -23.56 10.46 -0.98
C LYS A 170 -22.46 9.57 -1.53
N LYS A 171 -22.84 8.45 -2.15
CA LYS A 171 -21.92 7.60 -2.90
C LYS A 171 -21.12 8.55 -3.77
N ARG A 172 -19.84 8.72 -3.45
CA ARG A 172 -18.96 9.61 -4.20
C ARG A 172 -18.94 9.01 -5.59
N ILE A 173 -19.66 9.64 -6.52
CA ILE A 173 -19.62 9.24 -7.91
C ILE A 173 -18.16 9.42 -8.30
N VAL A 174 -17.44 8.29 -8.41
CA VAL A 174 -16.16 8.24 -9.10
C VAL A 174 -16.55 8.62 -10.51
N ARG A 175 -16.47 9.92 -10.83
CA ARG A 175 -16.61 10.36 -12.21
C ARG A 175 -15.50 9.62 -12.94
N SER A 176 -15.87 8.64 -13.75
CA SER A 176 -14.94 8.03 -14.67
C SER A 176 -14.40 9.16 -15.55
N PHE A 177 -13.10 9.44 -15.42
CA PHE A 177 -12.41 10.53 -16.10
C PHE A 177 -11.79 10.06 -17.44
N LEU A 178 -12.32 8.96 -18.01
CA LEU A 178 -12.23 8.58 -19.43
C LEU A 178 -12.83 9.65 -20.40
N LYS A 179 -12.93 10.91 -19.95
CA LYS A 179 -13.49 12.06 -20.65
C LYS A 179 -12.43 13.05 -21.10
N ASP A 180 -11.14 12.83 -20.82
CA ASP A 180 -10.05 13.63 -21.42
C ASP A 180 -9.94 13.30 -22.92
N VAL A 181 -10.75 14.02 -23.71
CA VAL A 181 -10.77 13.98 -25.17
C VAL A 181 -9.58 14.80 -25.68
N GLY A 182 -8.41 14.16 -25.72
CA GLY A 182 -7.19 14.74 -26.29
C GLY A 182 -6.64 13.89 -27.45
N PRO A 183 -5.67 14.41 -28.21
CA PRO A 183 -4.95 13.62 -29.19
C PRO A 183 -4.19 12.46 -28.51
N ASN A 184 -3.72 11.53 -29.32
CA ASN A 184 -2.86 10.45 -28.86
C ASN A 184 -1.40 10.80 -29.23
N PRO A 185 -0.59 11.34 -28.31
CA PRO A 185 0.80 11.71 -28.60
C PRO A 185 1.76 10.52 -28.49
N LEU A 186 1.25 9.29 -28.34
CA LEU A 186 2.08 8.11 -28.13
C LEU A 186 2.81 7.71 -29.40
N ILE A 187 4.01 7.20 -29.20
CA ILE A 187 4.84 6.59 -30.21
C ILE A 187 5.04 5.13 -29.81
N PHE A 188 4.63 4.21 -30.67
CA PHE A 188 4.90 2.79 -30.53
C PHE A 188 6.16 2.43 -31.32
N GLU A 189 7.08 1.74 -30.68
CA GLU A 189 8.34 1.32 -31.30
C GLU A 189 8.07 0.24 -32.35
N GLN A 190 8.53 0.48 -33.57
CA GLN A 190 8.41 -0.48 -34.66
C GLN A 190 9.53 -1.53 -34.54
N THR A 191 9.16 -2.79 -34.31
CA THR A 191 10.07 -3.93 -34.30
C THR A 191 9.47 -5.09 -35.09
N GLU A 192 10.30 -5.97 -35.66
CA GLU A 192 9.84 -7.15 -36.40
C GLU A 192 8.96 -8.08 -35.54
N GLN A 193 9.22 -8.10 -34.23
CA GLN A 193 8.50 -8.93 -33.26
C GLN A 193 7.08 -8.42 -32.96
N ASN A 194 6.72 -7.21 -33.37
CA ASN A 194 5.43 -6.60 -33.05
C ASN A 194 4.59 -6.18 -34.26
N ASP A 195 4.90 -6.70 -35.45
CA ASP A 195 4.18 -6.37 -36.69
C ASP A 195 2.67 -6.63 -36.58
N ALA A 196 2.24 -7.73 -35.94
CA ALA A 196 0.82 -8.03 -35.72
C ALA A 196 0.09 -7.02 -34.82
N LEU A 197 0.82 -6.31 -33.97
CA LEU A 197 0.31 -5.31 -33.03
C LEU A 197 0.16 -3.93 -33.65
N GLN A 198 1.00 -3.62 -34.63
CA GLN A 198 1.14 -2.27 -35.21
C GLN A 198 -0.21 -1.73 -35.70
N ALA A 199 -0.96 -2.50 -36.49
CA ALA A 199 -2.26 -2.07 -37.02
C ALA A 199 -3.29 -1.75 -35.92
N LYS A 200 -3.35 -2.57 -34.85
CA LYS A 200 -4.25 -2.35 -33.71
C LYS A 200 -3.86 -1.08 -32.94
N VAL A 201 -2.57 -0.87 -32.73
CA VAL A 201 -2.03 0.31 -32.05
C VAL A 201 -2.28 1.58 -32.88
N GLU A 202 -2.03 1.55 -34.18
CA GLU A 202 -2.27 2.69 -35.07
C GLU A 202 -3.76 3.08 -35.13
N ALA A 203 -4.68 2.12 -35.06
CA ALA A 203 -6.12 2.38 -34.99
C ALA A 203 -6.53 3.21 -33.75
N THR A 204 -5.74 3.19 -32.67
CA THR A 204 -5.95 4.07 -31.50
C THR A 204 -5.43 5.50 -31.70
N GLY A 205 -4.80 5.78 -32.84
CA GLY A 205 -4.18 7.05 -33.22
C GLY A 205 -2.76 7.24 -32.70
N ALA A 206 -2.13 6.20 -32.15
CA ALA A 206 -0.71 6.23 -31.79
C ALA A 206 0.16 6.16 -33.04
N ARG A 207 1.31 6.84 -33.04
CA ARG A 207 2.25 6.82 -34.16
C ARG A 207 3.16 5.60 -34.07
N ILE A 208 3.35 4.88 -35.16
CA ILE A 208 4.40 3.85 -35.26
C ILE A 208 5.69 4.49 -35.77
N SER A 209 6.82 4.16 -35.16
CA SER A 209 8.13 4.65 -35.62
C SER A 209 9.25 3.74 -35.15
N LYS A 210 10.29 3.57 -35.98
CA LYS A 210 11.59 3.11 -35.50
C LYS A 210 12.21 4.17 -34.58
N LEU A 211 12.82 3.74 -33.49
CA LEU A 211 13.41 4.60 -32.48
C LEU A 211 14.87 4.22 -32.29
N ASP A 212 15.74 5.22 -32.23
CA ASP A 212 17.17 5.02 -32.01
C ASP A 212 17.53 5.39 -30.56
N PRO A 213 18.49 4.69 -29.91
CA PRO A 213 19.01 5.11 -28.62
C PRO A 213 19.51 6.55 -28.64
N ALA A 214 19.24 7.32 -27.57
CA ALA A 214 19.67 8.70 -27.44
C ALA A 214 20.40 8.94 -26.12
N THR A 215 21.27 9.95 -26.09
CA THR A 215 21.95 10.35 -24.86
C THR A 215 20.91 10.78 -23.82
N PRO A 216 21.00 10.26 -22.57
CA PRO A 216 20.12 10.62 -21.45
C PRO A 216 19.89 12.12 -21.31
N ASP A 217 18.71 12.49 -20.83
CA ASP A 217 18.38 13.86 -20.45
C ASP A 217 18.49 14.00 -18.93
N LYS A 218 18.78 15.20 -18.41
CA LYS A 218 18.97 15.42 -16.96
C LYS A 218 17.79 14.88 -16.13
N ARG A 219 16.56 14.90 -16.67
CA ARG A 219 15.36 14.43 -15.96
C ARG A 219 14.91 13.03 -16.36
N TYR A 220 15.50 12.44 -17.41
CA TYR A 220 15.05 11.18 -17.99
C TYR A 220 16.27 10.29 -18.27
N PRO A 221 16.51 9.27 -17.43
CA PRO A 221 17.67 8.40 -17.58
C PRO A 221 17.61 7.58 -18.88
N VAL A 222 16.40 7.24 -19.33
CA VAL A 222 16.16 6.50 -20.58
C VAL A 222 15.44 7.42 -21.57
N VAL A 223 16.08 7.67 -22.70
CA VAL A 223 15.53 8.45 -23.82
C VAL A 223 15.92 7.83 -25.15
N VAL A 224 15.02 7.94 -26.11
CA VAL A 224 15.20 7.50 -27.49
C VAL A 224 14.97 8.68 -28.43
N LYS A 225 15.38 8.54 -29.69
CA LYS A 225 15.26 9.54 -30.73
C LYS A 225 14.36 9.02 -31.84
N THR A 226 13.40 9.84 -32.23
CA THR A 226 12.58 9.60 -33.43
C THR A 226 13.39 9.89 -34.71
N PRO A 227 12.99 9.39 -35.89
CA PRO A 227 13.70 9.64 -37.15
C PRO A 227 13.81 11.13 -37.52
N GLY A 228 12.85 11.95 -37.06
CA GLY A 228 12.91 13.42 -37.19
C GLY A 228 13.84 14.11 -36.18
N GLY A 229 14.60 13.34 -35.42
CA GLY A 229 15.63 13.78 -34.48
C GLY A 229 15.14 14.26 -33.11
N ARG A 230 13.83 14.22 -32.85
CA ARG A 230 13.26 14.63 -31.55
C ARG A 230 13.39 13.51 -30.53
N LYS A 231 13.80 13.85 -29.31
CA LYS A 231 13.86 12.92 -28.18
C LYS A 231 12.46 12.53 -27.69
N ALA A 232 12.34 11.31 -27.20
CA ALA A 232 11.17 10.75 -26.55
C ALA A 232 11.60 9.96 -25.30
N ARG A 233 10.69 9.87 -24.34
CA ARG A 233 10.83 9.12 -23.09
C ARG A 233 9.83 7.97 -23.06
N PRO A 234 10.14 6.85 -22.39
CA PRO A 234 9.16 5.80 -22.18
C PRO A 234 8.02 6.33 -21.29
N LEU A 235 6.79 5.92 -21.60
CA LEU A 235 5.61 6.07 -20.76
C LEU A 235 5.32 4.78 -20.02
N CYS A 236 5.31 3.66 -20.75
CA CYS A 236 5.16 2.33 -20.18
C CYS A 236 5.73 1.24 -21.10
N THR A 237 6.06 0.11 -20.51
CA THR A 237 6.45 -1.13 -21.18
C THR A 237 5.54 -2.24 -20.68
N ILE A 238 4.90 -2.99 -21.57
CA ILE A 238 3.93 -4.04 -21.24
C ILE A 238 4.38 -5.29 -21.98
N ASN A 239 4.81 -6.32 -21.25
CA ASN A 239 5.30 -7.58 -21.80
C ASN A 239 6.31 -7.38 -22.94
N GLY A 240 7.32 -6.53 -22.69
CA GLY A 240 8.37 -6.18 -23.65
C GLY A 240 8.01 -5.10 -24.68
N GLN A 241 6.73 -4.75 -24.84
CA GLN A 241 6.28 -3.74 -25.81
C GLN A 241 6.21 -2.35 -25.19
N SER A 242 6.92 -1.37 -25.77
CA SER A 242 7.09 -0.04 -25.18
C SER A 242 6.33 1.08 -25.89
N LEU A 243 5.67 1.93 -25.11
CA LEU A 243 5.04 3.17 -25.55
C LEU A 243 5.84 4.36 -25.09
N PHE A 244 6.08 5.30 -25.99
CA PHE A 244 6.90 6.49 -25.77
C PHE A 244 6.07 7.76 -25.93
N LYS A 245 6.55 8.84 -25.32
CA LYS A 245 6.03 10.20 -25.50
C LYS A 245 7.20 11.15 -25.71
N HIS A 246 7.01 12.17 -26.54
CA HIS A 246 8.02 13.22 -26.66
C HIS A 246 8.37 13.85 -25.31
N LEU A 247 9.63 14.31 -25.18
CA LEU A 247 10.01 15.12 -24.03
C LEU A 247 9.19 16.40 -24.02
N THR A 248 8.54 16.71 -22.91
CA THR A 248 7.83 17.97 -22.74
C THR A 248 8.89 19.09 -22.74
N PRO A 249 8.81 20.09 -23.64
CA PRO A 249 9.83 21.13 -23.72
C PRO A 249 9.87 21.94 -22.42
N GLU A 250 11.08 22.24 -21.94
CA GLU A 250 11.25 23.16 -20.81
C GLU A 250 10.67 24.53 -21.21
N SER A 251 9.77 25.10 -20.39
CA SER A 251 9.31 26.46 -20.65
C SER A 251 10.51 27.40 -20.52
N LYS A 252 11.00 27.90 -21.65
CA LYS A 252 12.09 28.88 -21.72
C LYS A 252 11.58 30.24 -21.22
N ALA A 253 11.48 30.41 -19.91
CA ALA A 253 11.68 31.67 -19.18
C ALA A 253 10.91 31.68 -17.85
N PRO A 254 11.47 32.33 -16.82
CA PRO A 254 10.65 32.99 -15.84
C PRO A 254 9.64 33.95 -16.53
N LYS A 255 8.33 33.66 -16.50
CA LYS A 255 7.28 34.64 -16.83
C LYS A 255 7.57 35.94 -16.05
N THR A 256 7.52 37.08 -16.72
CA THR A 256 7.86 38.42 -16.19
C THR A 256 7.16 38.72 -14.85
N GLY A 257 7.92 39.22 -13.85
CA GLY A 257 7.47 39.46 -12.47
C GLY A 257 8.07 38.54 -11.40
N ARG A 258 8.96 37.62 -11.82
CA ARG A 258 9.58 36.60 -10.96
C ARG A 258 10.83 37.09 -10.26
N VAL A 259 10.94 36.80 -8.96
CA VAL A 259 12.23 36.78 -8.26
C VAL A 259 12.90 35.45 -8.61
N ALA A 260 13.99 35.51 -9.36
CA ALA A 260 14.87 34.36 -9.55
C ALA A 260 15.60 34.09 -8.23
N LEU A 261 14.99 33.29 -7.35
CA LEU A 261 15.72 32.76 -6.22
C LEU A 261 16.70 31.73 -6.78
N SER A 262 18.00 32.00 -6.65
CA SER A 262 19.01 30.99 -6.94
C SER A 262 18.72 29.75 -6.09
N HIS A 263 18.81 28.56 -6.70
CA HIS A 263 18.48 27.28 -6.05
C HIS A 263 19.07 27.16 -4.63
N ASP A 264 20.28 27.70 -4.42
CA ASP A 264 21.00 27.64 -3.15
C ASP A 264 20.47 28.61 -2.08
N ARG A 265 19.97 29.80 -2.47
CA ARG A 265 19.37 30.77 -1.53
C ARG A 265 17.97 30.35 -1.10
N ALA A 266 17.16 29.88 -2.05
CA ALA A 266 15.84 29.34 -1.74
C ALA A 266 15.94 28.22 -0.69
N ARG A 267 16.90 27.32 -0.82
CA ARG A 267 17.07 26.18 0.09
C ARG A 267 17.46 26.57 1.51
N LYS A 268 18.43 27.49 1.66
CA LYS A 268 18.91 27.92 2.98
C LYS A 268 17.88 28.80 3.69
N ASP A 269 17.33 29.77 2.95
CA ASP A 269 16.31 30.68 3.48
C ASP A 269 15.02 29.93 3.81
N LEU A 270 14.58 28.93 3.02
CA LEU A 270 13.40 28.11 3.35
C LEU A 270 13.64 27.09 4.45
N GLY A 271 14.84 26.51 4.58
CA GLY A 271 15.17 25.65 5.71
C GLY A 271 15.07 26.39 7.04
N ASP A 272 15.46 27.67 7.03
CA ASP A 272 15.39 28.56 8.18
C ASP A 272 13.96 29.10 8.43
N ILE A 273 13.17 29.36 7.37
CA ILE A 273 11.79 29.90 7.47
C ILE A 273 10.74 28.79 7.71
N LEU A 274 10.95 27.59 7.17
CA LEU A 274 10.05 26.44 7.26
C LEU A 274 10.81 25.16 7.64
N PRO A 275 11.21 25.02 8.93
CA PRO A 275 11.91 23.83 9.42
C PRO A 275 11.14 22.52 9.19
N GLN A 276 9.82 22.63 9.00
CA GLN A 276 8.90 21.52 8.75
C GLN A 276 9.05 20.91 7.34
N LEU A 277 9.81 21.54 6.43
CA LEU A 277 10.12 21.02 5.09
C LEU A 277 11.26 19.99 5.06
N ALA A 278 11.80 19.59 6.21
CA ALA A 278 12.66 18.42 6.35
C ALA A 278 11.84 17.12 6.18
N VAL A 279 11.26 16.95 4.99
CA VAL A 279 10.56 15.73 4.60
C VAL A 279 11.62 14.74 4.15
N ASP A 280 11.63 13.52 4.68
CA ASP A 280 12.55 12.51 4.20
C ASP A 280 12.20 12.10 2.76
N LYS A 281 13.24 11.88 1.93
CA LYS A 281 13.03 11.33 0.58
C LYS A 281 12.39 9.95 0.70
N ALA A 282 11.26 9.74 0.04
CA ALA A 282 10.65 8.42 -0.04
C ALA A 282 11.60 7.45 -0.76
N GLN A 283 11.77 6.26 -0.17
CA GLN A 283 12.59 5.19 -0.71
C GLN A 283 11.77 4.27 -1.62
N GLU A 284 12.46 3.34 -2.26
CA GLU A 284 11.82 2.24 -2.99
C GLU A 284 10.93 1.42 -2.05
N VAL A 285 9.73 1.11 -2.52
CA VAL A 285 8.73 0.33 -1.78
C VAL A 285 8.25 -0.85 -2.59
N GLU A 286 8.02 -1.95 -1.90
CA GLU A 286 7.47 -3.18 -2.45
C GLU A 286 6.20 -3.58 -1.71
N PHE A 287 5.25 -4.14 -2.44
CA PHE A 287 3.98 -4.61 -1.91
C PHE A 287 3.38 -5.71 -2.80
N VAL A 288 2.66 -6.64 -2.17
CA VAL A 288 1.90 -7.69 -2.87
C VAL A 288 0.41 -7.42 -2.66
N ALA A 289 -0.27 -7.01 -3.72
CA ALA A 289 -1.70 -6.75 -3.70
C ALA A 289 -2.49 -8.04 -3.89
N THR A 290 -3.51 -8.26 -3.07
CA THR A 290 -4.43 -9.41 -3.17
C THR A 290 -5.88 -8.95 -3.06
N LEU A 291 -6.82 -9.73 -3.61
CA LEU A 291 -8.25 -9.43 -3.54
C LEU A 291 -8.77 -9.33 -2.09
N LYS A 292 -8.27 -10.20 -1.20
CA LYS A 292 -8.64 -10.22 0.23
C LYS A 292 -8.34 -8.88 0.89
N ALA A 293 -7.12 -8.38 0.72
CA ALA A 293 -6.68 -7.09 1.25
C ALA A 293 -7.54 -5.91 0.75
N ILE A 294 -7.89 -5.91 -0.55
CA ILE A 294 -8.75 -4.87 -1.14
C ILE A 294 -10.16 -4.91 -0.51
N LYS A 295 -10.75 -6.09 -0.34
CA LYS A 295 -12.07 -6.25 0.28
C LYS A 295 -12.08 -5.79 1.73
N GLU A 296 -11.05 -6.13 2.50
CA GLU A 296 -10.91 -5.74 3.90
C GLU A 296 -10.81 -4.21 4.08
N ARG A 297 -10.22 -3.49 3.11
CA ARG A 297 -9.97 -2.04 3.21
C ARG A 297 -11.00 -1.16 2.50
N SER A 298 -11.85 -1.76 1.68
CA SER A 298 -12.83 -1.01 0.88
C SER A 298 -13.75 -0.18 1.80
N GLY A 299 -13.75 1.14 1.59
CA GLY A 299 -14.57 2.07 2.37
C GLY A 299 -14.00 2.48 3.74
N MET A 300 -12.83 1.98 4.13
CA MET A 300 -12.18 2.42 5.37
C MET A 300 -11.59 3.83 5.21
N PRO A 301 -11.83 4.75 6.17
CA PRO A 301 -11.17 6.04 6.16
C PRO A 301 -9.68 5.89 6.47
N ARG A 302 -8.87 6.82 5.97
CA ARG A 302 -7.45 6.90 6.32
C ARG A 302 -7.30 7.10 7.83
N ARG A 303 -6.45 6.30 8.46
CA ARG A 303 -6.19 6.35 9.90
C ARG A 303 -5.45 7.61 10.34
N GLN A 304 -4.66 8.20 9.45
CA GLN A 304 -3.91 9.44 9.67
C GLN A 304 -4.04 10.37 8.46
N SER A 305 -4.03 11.68 8.72
CA SER A 305 -4.00 12.67 7.64
C SER A 305 -2.61 12.74 7.00
N GLN A 306 -2.53 13.01 5.70
CA GLN A 306 -1.25 13.12 4.98
C GLN A 306 -0.36 14.24 5.55
N VAL A 307 -0.98 15.32 6.03
CA VAL A 307 -0.26 16.44 6.67
C VAL A 307 0.29 16.03 8.04
N ALA A 308 -0.40 15.18 8.80
CA ALA A 308 0.13 14.66 10.05
C ALA A 308 1.38 13.77 9.83
N ILE A 309 1.40 13.00 8.75
CA ILE A 309 2.54 12.14 8.37
C ILE A 309 3.73 13.00 7.89
N THR A 310 3.46 13.91 6.95
CA THR A 310 4.51 14.66 6.23
C THR A 310 4.92 15.96 6.91
N LYS A 311 4.12 16.45 7.87
CA LYS A 311 4.29 17.73 8.58
C LYS A 311 4.30 18.98 7.69
N ALA A 312 4.04 18.84 6.39
CA ALA A 312 4.04 19.92 5.42
C ALA A 312 2.93 19.72 4.37
N LYS A 313 2.59 20.79 3.64
CA LYS A 313 1.73 20.66 2.44
C LYS A 313 2.61 20.40 1.22
N ALA A 314 2.14 19.57 0.28
CA ALA A 314 2.85 19.32 -0.97
C ALA A 314 3.15 20.63 -1.74
N SER A 315 2.20 21.59 -1.75
CA SER A 315 2.41 22.90 -2.37
C SER A 315 3.60 23.67 -1.78
N ASP A 316 3.87 23.52 -0.49
CA ASP A 316 4.97 24.23 0.16
C ASP A 316 6.31 23.60 -0.24
N VAL A 317 6.34 22.28 -0.41
CA VAL A 317 7.49 21.56 -0.98
C VAL A 317 7.74 22.04 -2.42
N PHE A 318 6.73 22.07 -3.28
CA PHE A 318 6.88 22.57 -4.66
C PHE A 318 7.40 24.02 -4.72
N ARG A 319 6.89 24.92 -3.86
CA ARG A 319 7.42 26.30 -3.74
C ARG A 319 8.89 26.32 -3.34
N ALA A 320 9.29 25.46 -2.39
CA ALA A 320 10.67 25.36 -1.94
C ALA A 320 11.63 24.95 -3.06
N TYR A 321 11.15 24.14 -4.01
CA TYR A 321 11.91 23.70 -5.20
C TYR A 321 11.71 24.61 -6.42
N GLY A 322 11.28 25.86 -6.22
CA GLY A 322 11.23 26.88 -7.27
C GLY A 322 10.01 26.79 -8.19
N VAL A 323 9.00 25.98 -7.85
CA VAL A 323 7.73 25.93 -8.58
C VAL A 323 6.79 27.01 -8.05
N GLU A 324 6.47 27.97 -8.92
CA GLU A 324 5.58 29.06 -8.60
C GLU A 324 4.13 28.57 -8.51
N ILE A 325 3.53 28.67 -7.31
CA ILE A 325 2.16 28.21 -7.04
C ILE A 325 1.31 29.40 -6.63
N THR A 326 0.43 29.83 -7.53
CA THR A 326 -0.61 30.81 -7.23
C THR A 326 -1.60 30.23 -6.20
N PRO A 327 -2.25 31.05 -5.36
CA PRO A 327 -3.23 30.58 -4.37
C PRO A 327 -4.35 29.73 -5.01
N THR A 328 -4.77 30.07 -6.23
CA THR A 328 -5.78 29.33 -7.00
C THR A 328 -5.31 27.93 -7.40
N ASN A 329 -4.01 27.75 -7.66
CA ASN A 329 -3.43 26.49 -8.13
C ASN A 329 -2.88 25.64 -6.98
N SER A 330 -2.90 26.13 -5.74
CA SER A 330 -2.43 25.38 -4.56
C SER A 330 -3.12 24.03 -4.37
N ARG A 331 -4.37 23.90 -4.85
CA ARG A 331 -5.16 22.67 -4.80
C ARG A 331 -4.75 21.63 -5.84
N SER A 332 -3.93 21.98 -6.83
CA SER A 332 -3.41 21.08 -7.86
C SER A 332 -2.15 20.33 -7.42
N PHE A 333 -1.74 20.46 -6.16
CA PHE A 333 -0.58 19.76 -5.59
C PHE A 333 -1.04 18.90 -4.42
N HIS A 334 -0.64 17.64 -4.43
CA HIS A 334 -1.07 16.63 -3.47
C HIS A 334 0.11 15.81 -2.97
N TRP A 335 -0.06 15.26 -1.79
CA TRP A 335 0.72 14.10 -1.39
C TRP A 335 0.14 12.88 -2.10
N SER A 336 0.84 12.41 -3.12
CA SER A 336 0.51 11.17 -3.84
C SER A 336 1.03 9.99 -3.05
N HIS A 337 0.26 8.91 -2.98
CA HIS A 337 0.80 7.67 -2.44
C HIS A 337 1.71 6.99 -3.46
N LEU A 338 2.73 6.27 -3.00
CA LEU A 338 3.47 5.37 -3.87
C LEU A 338 2.62 4.11 -4.14
N ILE A 339 2.07 3.51 -3.08
CA ILE A 339 1.05 2.47 -3.13
C ILE A 339 -0.28 3.01 -2.58
N ALA A 340 -1.34 2.92 -3.38
CA ALA A 340 -2.66 3.42 -3.03
C ALA A 340 -3.15 2.95 -1.66
N HIS A 341 -3.81 3.83 -0.90
CA HIS A 341 -4.34 3.48 0.42
C HIS A 341 -5.35 2.32 0.40
N PHE A 342 -6.11 2.17 -0.69
CA PHE A 342 -7.06 1.07 -0.82
C PHE A 342 -6.39 -0.27 -1.18
N LEU A 343 -5.11 -0.24 -1.61
CA LEU A 343 -4.30 -1.43 -1.87
C LEU A 343 -3.56 -1.83 -0.60
N ALA A 344 -2.80 -0.90 -0.01
CA ALA A 344 -1.94 -1.14 1.13
C ALA A 344 -2.04 -0.06 2.20
N ASP A 345 -1.83 -0.46 3.45
CA ASP A 345 -1.43 0.46 4.51
C ASP A 345 0.13 0.50 4.56
N THR A 346 0.72 1.61 5.01
CA THR A 346 2.18 1.85 4.97
C THR A 346 2.99 0.79 5.71
N HIS A 347 2.38 0.11 6.69
CA HIS A 347 3.01 -0.97 7.44
C HIS A 347 3.01 -2.33 6.72
N GLU A 348 2.40 -2.45 5.55
CA GLU A 348 2.50 -3.68 4.74
C GLU A 348 3.58 -3.55 3.67
N LEU A 349 4.15 -2.36 3.55
CA LEU A 349 5.20 -2.07 2.61
C LEU A 349 6.52 -2.61 3.14
N THR A 350 7.32 -3.14 2.24
CA THR A 350 8.72 -3.49 2.45
C THR A 350 9.60 -2.51 1.69
N THR A 351 10.83 -2.32 2.16
CA THR A 351 11.84 -1.49 1.50
C THR A 351 13.19 -2.19 1.62
N PRO A 352 14.12 -2.02 0.67
CA PRO A 352 15.47 -2.59 0.79
C PRO A 352 16.26 -2.09 2.01
N ASP A 353 15.97 -0.87 2.49
CA ASP A 353 16.62 -0.27 3.67
C ASP A 353 15.70 -0.34 4.91
N CYS A 354 15.78 -1.44 5.65
CA CYS A 354 14.91 -1.70 6.80
C CYS A 354 15.14 -0.77 8.01
N GLN A 355 16.14 0.13 7.98
CA GLN A 355 16.49 0.97 9.14
C GLN A 355 15.69 2.27 9.24
N LYS A 356 15.07 2.73 8.15
CA LYS A 356 14.30 3.98 8.12
C LYS A 356 12.80 3.77 8.16
N GLU A 357 12.07 4.80 8.58
CA GLU A 357 10.62 4.77 8.49
C GLU A 357 10.18 4.88 7.03
N ILE A 358 9.47 3.86 6.55
CA ILE A 358 8.89 3.84 5.20
C ILE A 358 7.94 5.02 5.02
N THR A 359 8.24 5.85 4.03
CA THR A 359 7.41 6.98 3.62
C THR A 359 6.66 6.61 2.33
N ASN A 360 5.35 6.36 2.45
CA ASN A 360 4.49 6.01 1.30
C ASN A 360 3.87 7.25 0.62
N LEU A 361 4.53 8.41 0.69
CA LEU A 361 4.00 9.67 0.18
C LEU A 361 5.08 10.47 -0.53
N VAL A 362 4.76 11.00 -1.69
CA VAL A 362 5.62 11.92 -2.45
C VAL A 362 4.83 13.15 -2.89
N PRO A 363 5.47 14.32 -2.98
CA PRO A 363 4.82 15.50 -3.52
C PRO A 363 4.58 15.29 -5.03
N SER A 364 3.34 15.47 -5.46
CA SER A 364 2.93 15.29 -6.85
C SER A 364 1.90 16.33 -7.27
N THR A 365 1.79 16.57 -8.57
CA THR A 365 0.66 17.29 -9.17
C THR A 365 -0.60 16.41 -9.17
N ASP A 366 -1.76 17.04 -9.24
CA ASP A 366 -3.05 16.35 -9.41
C ASP A 366 -3.07 15.46 -10.64
N ALA A 367 -2.66 15.97 -11.80
CA ALA A 367 -2.60 15.24 -13.05
C ALA A 367 -1.73 13.97 -12.94
N ALA A 368 -0.52 14.06 -12.38
CA ALA A 368 0.33 12.90 -12.19
C ALA A 368 -0.26 11.88 -11.20
N ASN A 369 -0.84 12.33 -10.08
CA ASN A 369 -1.53 11.45 -9.14
C ASN A 369 -2.73 10.73 -9.79
N TYR A 370 -3.47 11.41 -10.67
CA TYR A 370 -4.55 10.79 -11.44
C TYR A 370 -4.03 9.80 -12.49
N ASN A 371 -2.91 10.08 -13.14
CA ASN A 371 -2.29 9.14 -14.07
C ASN A 371 -1.92 7.82 -13.37
N THR A 372 -1.34 7.89 -12.16
CA THR A 372 -1.07 6.71 -11.33
C THR A 372 -2.37 5.95 -11.00
N LEU A 373 -3.38 6.65 -10.49
CA LEU A 373 -4.67 6.04 -10.15
C LEU A 373 -5.28 5.29 -11.35
N GLU A 374 -5.32 5.92 -12.52
CA GLU A 374 -6.04 5.42 -13.68
C GLU A 374 -5.28 4.33 -14.43
N ALA A 375 -4.00 4.55 -14.71
CA ALA A 375 -3.21 3.60 -15.49
C ALA A 375 -2.77 2.39 -14.66
N ILE A 376 -2.58 2.56 -13.34
CA ILE A 376 -1.93 1.56 -12.48
C ILE A 376 -2.91 1.03 -11.44
N GLU A 377 -3.39 1.88 -10.53
CA GLU A 377 -4.13 1.42 -9.34
C GLU A 377 -5.50 0.81 -9.68
N LEU A 378 -6.23 1.40 -10.62
CA LEU A 378 -7.50 0.86 -11.10
C LEU A 378 -7.31 -0.41 -11.93
N PHE A 379 -6.22 -0.51 -12.69
CA PHE A 379 -5.86 -1.73 -13.41
C PHE A 379 -5.65 -2.88 -12.42
N ILE A 380 -4.80 -2.70 -11.40
CA ILE A 380 -4.57 -3.70 -10.34
C ILE A 380 -5.88 -4.14 -9.70
N ARG A 381 -6.73 -3.17 -9.33
CA ARG A 381 -8.03 -3.45 -8.72
C ARG A 381 -8.91 -4.29 -9.63
N ASN A 382 -9.04 -3.91 -10.91
CA ASN A 382 -9.90 -4.62 -11.85
C ASN A 382 -9.37 -6.03 -12.12
N LYS A 383 -8.05 -6.18 -12.28
CA LYS A 383 -7.37 -7.46 -12.50
C LYS A 383 -7.64 -8.43 -11.34
N LEU A 384 -7.48 -7.98 -10.10
CA LEU A 384 -7.74 -8.81 -8.90
C LEU A 384 -9.22 -9.11 -8.63
N ILE A 385 -10.16 -8.29 -9.13
CA ILE A 385 -11.61 -8.48 -8.89
C ILE A 385 -12.26 -9.33 -9.98
N ASN A 386 -11.90 -9.09 -11.25
CA ASN A 386 -12.65 -9.58 -12.41
C ASN A 386 -11.92 -10.67 -13.19
N GLU A 387 -10.64 -10.91 -12.91
CA GLU A 387 -9.80 -11.80 -13.71
C GLU A 387 -9.11 -12.84 -12.80
N ASP A 388 -8.57 -13.88 -13.43
CA ASP A 388 -7.91 -14.99 -12.74
C ASP A 388 -6.49 -14.61 -12.31
N THR A 389 -6.39 -13.76 -11.29
CA THR A 389 -5.12 -13.34 -10.69
C THR A 389 -5.26 -13.24 -9.18
N ASP A 390 -4.52 -14.08 -8.46
CA ASP A 390 -4.55 -14.11 -6.99
C ASP A 390 -3.79 -12.93 -6.36
N GLU A 391 -2.63 -12.62 -6.92
CA GLU A 391 -1.73 -11.58 -6.42
C GLU A 391 -1.05 -10.80 -7.54
N ILE A 392 -0.79 -9.52 -7.27
CA ILE A 392 0.05 -8.66 -8.12
C ILE A 392 1.15 -8.06 -7.26
N ARG A 393 2.40 -8.33 -7.63
CA ARG A 393 3.56 -7.73 -6.99
C ARG A 393 3.81 -6.36 -7.59
N ILE A 394 4.03 -5.38 -6.73
CA ILE A 394 4.19 -3.97 -7.07
C ILE A 394 5.51 -3.50 -6.45
N ASN A 395 6.43 -3.04 -7.28
CA ASN A 395 7.60 -2.30 -6.86
C ASN A 395 7.50 -0.86 -7.37
N VAL A 396 7.76 0.11 -6.51
CA VAL A 396 7.75 1.53 -6.88
C VAL A 396 9.06 2.16 -6.45
N LYS A 397 9.81 2.64 -7.44
CA LYS A 397 11.11 3.28 -7.26
C LYS A 397 11.04 4.77 -7.58
N PRO A 398 11.14 5.66 -6.57
CA PRO A 398 11.31 7.08 -6.81
C PRO A 398 12.75 7.40 -7.25
N GLU A 399 12.89 8.14 -8.35
CA GLU A 399 14.17 8.63 -8.84
C GLU A 399 14.30 10.13 -8.58
N TYR A 400 15.37 10.52 -7.90
CA TYR A 400 15.67 11.91 -7.59
C TYR A 400 16.91 12.35 -8.36
N VAL A 401 16.86 13.56 -8.90
CA VAL A 401 18.03 14.24 -9.46
C VAL A 401 18.48 15.32 -8.47
N ASP A 402 19.79 15.42 -8.28
CA ASP A 402 20.40 16.33 -7.32
C ASP A 402 19.81 16.13 -5.90
N ASP A 403 19.70 17.22 -5.13
CA ASP A 403 19.16 17.23 -3.78
C ASP A 403 17.65 17.50 -3.71
N SER A 404 16.93 17.32 -4.83
CA SER A 404 15.47 17.48 -4.85
C SER A 404 14.77 16.50 -3.91
N HIS A 405 13.74 16.98 -3.20
CA HIS A 405 12.81 16.13 -2.43
C HIS A 405 11.54 15.79 -3.22
N ILE A 406 11.42 16.32 -4.43
CA ILE A 406 10.39 15.92 -5.39
C ILE A 406 11.06 14.96 -6.39
N PRO A 407 10.56 13.72 -6.52
CA PRO A 407 11.09 12.79 -7.52
C PRO A 407 10.92 13.37 -8.93
N ASN A 408 11.89 13.10 -9.79
CA ASN A 408 11.82 13.38 -11.22
C ASN A 408 10.98 12.32 -11.94
N MET A 409 11.04 11.09 -11.44
CA MET A 409 10.31 9.94 -11.95
C MET A 409 9.89 9.02 -10.81
N LEU A 410 8.75 8.36 -10.98
CA LEU A 410 8.36 7.16 -10.25
C LEU A 410 8.30 6.03 -11.26
N VAL A 411 9.11 4.99 -11.05
CA VAL A 411 9.10 3.78 -11.86
C VAL A 411 8.27 2.75 -11.13
N TYR A 412 7.13 2.37 -11.71
CA TYR A 412 6.23 1.35 -11.19
C TYR A 412 6.46 0.07 -11.97
N THR A 413 6.85 -1.01 -11.30
CA THR A 413 6.96 -2.34 -11.87
C THR A 413 5.87 -3.23 -11.28
N LEU A 414 5.02 -3.77 -12.14
CA LEU A 414 3.95 -4.71 -11.81
C LEU A 414 4.32 -6.07 -12.38
N SER A 415 4.22 -7.12 -11.58
CA SER A 415 4.40 -8.49 -12.05
C SER A 415 3.40 -9.44 -11.40
N TRP A 416 2.81 -10.34 -12.19
CA TRP A 416 1.88 -11.36 -11.70
C TRP A 416 1.94 -12.62 -12.56
N VAL A 417 1.27 -13.65 -12.09
CA VAL A 417 1.09 -14.92 -12.78
C VAL A 417 -0.39 -15.17 -12.95
N GLU A 418 -0.83 -15.40 -14.19
CA GLU A 418 -2.19 -15.83 -14.49
C GLU A 418 -2.33 -17.35 -14.42
N ASN A 419 -3.56 -17.84 -14.49
CA ASN A 419 -3.84 -19.28 -14.62
C ASN A 419 -2.94 -19.91 -15.70
N TYR A 420 -2.54 -21.16 -15.46
CA TYR A 420 -1.58 -21.91 -16.29
C TYR A 420 -0.13 -21.39 -16.24
N GLY A 421 0.23 -20.55 -15.26
CA GLY A 421 1.63 -20.21 -14.97
C GLY A 421 2.20 -19.09 -15.86
N LYS A 422 1.36 -18.41 -16.63
CA LYS A 422 1.77 -17.34 -17.53
C LYS A 422 2.24 -16.11 -16.76
N LYS A 423 3.48 -15.69 -16.99
CA LYS A 423 4.11 -14.55 -16.31
C LYS A 423 3.85 -13.26 -17.08
N HIS A 424 3.51 -12.21 -16.36
CA HIS A 424 3.28 -10.88 -16.91
C HIS A 424 4.11 -9.84 -16.19
N GLU A 425 4.57 -8.84 -16.94
CA GLU A 425 5.29 -7.69 -16.41
C GLU A 425 4.86 -6.39 -17.10
N GLN A 426 4.57 -5.35 -16.30
CA GLN A 426 4.32 -4.00 -16.77
C GLN A 426 5.19 -3.00 -16.02
N VAL A 427 5.84 -2.09 -16.74
CA VAL A 427 6.60 -0.98 -16.17
C VAL A 427 5.95 0.34 -16.58
N PHE A 428 5.64 1.23 -15.64
CA PHE A 428 5.10 2.57 -15.89
C PHE A 428 6.03 3.65 -15.36
N TYR A 429 6.15 4.74 -16.13
CA TYR A 429 7.01 5.88 -15.81
C TYR A 429 6.13 7.12 -15.55
N ILE A 430 5.94 7.45 -14.28
CA ILE A 430 5.14 8.60 -13.85
C ILE A 430 6.04 9.74 -13.41
N ASN A 431 5.92 10.90 -14.06
CA ASN A 431 6.59 12.12 -13.61
C ASN A 431 5.67 12.89 -12.63
N PRO A 432 6.03 13.00 -11.32
CA PRO A 432 5.18 13.66 -10.32
C PRO A 432 4.90 15.14 -10.62
N GLN A 433 5.75 15.79 -11.40
CA GLN A 433 5.67 17.22 -11.73
C GLN A 433 4.87 17.47 -13.02
N SER A 434 4.34 16.43 -13.67
CA SER A 434 3.62 16.54 -14.93
C SER A 434 2.18 17.04 -14.74
N TYR A 435 1.87 18.19 -15.34
CA TYR A 435 0.49 18.69 -15.45
C TYR A 435 -0.33 18.02 -16.56
N GLU A 436 0.30 17.15 -17.35
CA GLU A 436 -0.37 16.46 -18.46
C GLU A 436 -0.98 15.13 -17.99
N ARG A 437 -2.26 14.94 -18.28
CA ARG A 437 -3.01 13.70 -18.02
C ARG A 437 -2.88 12.71 -19.19
N ILE A 438 -3.02 11.42 -18.88
CA ILE A 438 -3.19 10.35 -19.88
C ILE A 438 -4.60 10.49 -20.47
N THR A 439 -4.69 10.69 -21.79
CA THR A 439 -5.98 10.89 -22.47
C THR A 439 -6.71 9.57 -22.69
N LYS A 440 -8.01 9.62 -23.01
CA LYS A 440 -8.78 8.40 -23.33
C LYS A 440 -8.13 7.57 -24.44
N LYS A 441 -7.62 8.22 -25.49
CA LYS A 441 -6.96 7.53 -26.60
C LYS A 441 -5.66 6.86 -26.18
N MET A 442 -4.90 7.49 -25.28
CA MET A 442 -3.69 6.88 -24.71
C MET A 442 -4.04 5.64 -23.89
N HIS A 443 -5.09 5.69 -23.07
CA HIS A 443 -5.60 4.51 -22.35
C HIS A 443 -5.99 3.40 -23.33
N SER A 444 -6.70 3.71 -24.41
CA SER A 444 -7.01 2.72 -25.45
C SER A 444 -5.76 2.06 -26.06
N THR A 445 -4.67 2.80 -26.27
CA THR A 445 -3.41 2.20 -26.72
C THR A 445 -2.79 1.28 -25.68
N ILE A 446 -2.81 1.68 -24.42
CA ILE A 446 -2.33 0.87 -23.29
C ILE A 446 -3.14 -0.43 -23.21
N ASP A 447 -4.47 -0.35 -23.33
CA ASP A 447 -5.36 -1.50 -23.27
C ASP A 447 -5.12 -2.47 -24.44
N VAL A 448 -4.88 -1.96 -25.66
CA VAL A 448 -4.48 -2.82 -26.80
C VAL A 448 -3.22 -3.64 -26.48
N LEU A 449 -2.22 -3.05 -25.82
CA LEU A 449 -1.02 -3.80 -25.42
C LEU A 449 -1.29 -4.81 -24.31
N ARG A 450 -2.24 -4.53 -23.41
CA ARG A 450 -2.66 -5.46 -22.35
C ARG A 450 -3.44 -6.65 -22.88
N GLU A 451 -4.26 -6.43 -23.91
CA GLU A 451 -5.10 -7.46 -24.54
C GLU A 451 -4.30 -8.37 -25.49
N ASN A 452 -3.18 -7.90 -26.04
CA ASN A 452 -2.40 -8.66 -27.02
C ASN A 452 -1.54 -9.80 -26.44
N ASN A 453 -1.94 -10.34 -25.30
CA ASN A 453 -1.29 -11.49 -24.69
C ASN A 453 -1.83 -12.83 -25.22
N GLN A 454 -2.42 -12.88 -26.42
CA GLN A 454 -3.10 -14.08 -26.90
C GLN A 454 -2.29 -15.03 -27.77
N THR A 455 -0.99 -14.83 -27.96
CA THR A 455 -0.19 -15.73 -28.80
C THR A 455 1.20 -15.85 -28.21
N ASP A 456 1.55 -17.08 -27.81
CA ASP A 456 2.88 -17.71 -27.88
C ASP A 456 3.08 -18.73 -26.73
N GLU A 457 2.21 -19.75 -26.67
CA GLU A 457 2.69 -21.11 -26.46
C GLU A 457 2.14 -21.95 -27.63
N PRO A 458 2.97 -22.78 -28.29
CA PRO A 458 2.44 -23.79 -29.19
C PRO A 458 1.58 -24.75 -28.38
N ASP A 459 0.38 -25.05 -28.88
CA ASP A 459 -0.54 -26.08 -28.38
C ASP A 459 0.03 -27.49 -28.66
N ASP A 460 1.35 -27.67 -28.49
CA ASP A 460 2.05 -28.96 -28.59
C ASP A 460 2.03 -29.63 -27.20
N TRP A 461 0.81 -29.93 -26.72
CA TRP A 461 0.63 -31.04 -25.81
C TRP A 461 0.37 -32.29 -26.66
N PRO A 462 1.19 -33.36 -26.51
CA PRO A 462 0.92 -34.60 -27.23
C PRO A 462 -0.44 -35.13 -26.80
N SER A 463 -1.31 -35.43 -27.77
CA SER A 463 -2.56 -36.12 -27.51
C SER A 463 -2.31 -37.41 -26.74
N GLU A 464 -3.12 -37.68 -25.71
CA GLU A 464 -3.05 -38.82 -24.77
C GLU A 464 -3.12 -40.24 -25.39
N ASN A 465 -2.87 -40.42 -26.68
CA ASN A 465 -2.94 -41.72 -27.37
C ASN A 465 -1.58 -42.41 -27.62
N ASP A 466 -0.45 -41.84 -27.21
CA ASP A 466 0.88 -42.44 -27.44
C ASP A 466 1.53 -43.05 -26.19
N PHE A 467 0.74 -43.76 -25.39
CA PHE A 467 1.28 -44.77 -24.45
C PHE A 467 0.62 -46.12 -24.70
N THR A 468 1.16 -46.85 -25.68
CA THR A 468 1.04 -48.31 -25.75
C THR A 468 2.41 -48.91 -25.43
N ILE A 469 2.55 -49.52 -24.25
CA ILE A 469 3.24 -50.81 -24.02
C ILE A 469 2.49 -51.53 -22.92
#